data_AF-A0A7V4YSH8-F1
#
_entry.id   AF-A0A7V4YSH8-F1
#
_cell.length_a   1.000
_cell.length_b   1.000
_cell.length_c   1.000
_cell.angle_alpha   90.00
_cell.angle_beta   90.00
_cell.angle_gamma   90.00
#
_symmetry.space_group_name_H-M   'P 1'
#
loop_
_entity.id
_entity.type
_entity.pdbx_description
1 polymer ?
#
loop_
_entity_poly.entity_id
_entity_poly.type
_entity_poly.pdbx_seq_one_letter_code
_entity_poly.pdbx_strand_id
1 'polypeptide(L)'
;MERTDVNTLGEFGLIEHLTRDFPLRQPSTIKGVGDDAAVIDNGGLCTVVSTDMLVEGIHFDLAYVPLKHLGYKSVVVNLSDIYAMNAFPRQITVSIAISNRFSVEALDELYAGIRAACDTYGVDLVGGDTSSSPKGLTISVTAIGQCEKEKLVYRSGAKAGDLICITGDLGGAYLGLQLLEREKRIWQENPGVQPDLEGQKYAIGRQLKPEARKDMIETFRQNGLKPTAMIDVSDGLAS
;
A
#
# COMPACT_ATOMS: atom_id res chain seq x y z
N MET A 1 9.19 34.54 -13.09
CA MET A 1 9.14 33.18 -13.69
C MET A 1 7.70 32.71 -13.59
N GLU A 2 7.11 32.32 -14.72
CA GLU A 2 5.79 31.69 -14.73
C GLU A 2 5.92 30.29 -14.13
N ARG A 3 5.07 29.97 -13.15
CA ARG A 3 5.13 28.70 -12.42
C ARG A 3 4.37 27.65 -13.20
N THR A 4 5.01 26.52 -13.54
CA THR A 4 4.33 25.37 -14.13
C THR A 4 3.44 24.70 -13.08
N ASP A 5 2.18 24.45 -13.43
CA ASP A 5 1.23 23.71 -12.60
C ASP A 5 1.60 22.22 -12.57
N VAL A 6 1.53 21.56 -11.42
CA VAL A 6 1.88 20.15 -11.28
C VAL A 6 1.00 19.23 -12.14
N ASN A 7 -0.25 19.63 -12.39
CA ASN A 7 -1.21 18.86 -13.17
C ASN A 7 -0.80 18.73 -14.64
N THR A 8 0.12 19.56 -15.15
CA THR A 8 0.56 19.45 -16.54
C THR A 8 1.39 18.19 -16.82
N LEU A 9 2.02 17.62 -15.79
CA LEU A 9 2.86 16.42 -15.93
C LEU A 9 2.11 15.12 -15.59
N GLY A 10 1.02 15.21 -14.84
CA GLY A 10 0.40 14.05 -14.20
C GLY A 10 1.34 13.37 -13.20
N GLU A 11 0.90 12.25 -12.63
CA GLU A 11 1.67 11.54 -11.61
C GLU A 11 2.96 10.93 -12.16
N PHE A 12 2.85 10.01 -13.14
CA PHE A 12 4.02 9.31 -13.70
C PHE A 12 5.02 10.27 -14.35
N GLY A 13 4.53 11.30 -15.07
CA GLY A 13 5.40 12.31 -15.66
C GLY A 13 6.10 13.18 -14.61
N LEU A 14 5.45 13.46 -13.48
CA LEU A 14 6.08 14.17 -12.36
C LEU A 14 7.16 13.30 -11.69
N ILE A 15 6.89 12.02 -11.45
CA ILE A 15 7.87 11.08 -10.90
C ILE A 15 9.10 11.04 -11.80
N GLU A 16 8.92 10.80 -13.10
CA GLU A 16 10.02 10.78 -14.07
C GLU A 16 10.80 12.11 -14.05
N HIS A 17 10.10 13.25 -14.06
CA HIS A 17 10.72 14.57 -14.01
C HIS A 17 11.58 14.78 -12.75
N LEU A 18 11.08 14.36 -11.59
CA LEU A 18 11.77 14.53 -10.30
C LEU A 18 12.93 13.55 -10.12
N THR A 19 12.86 12.34 -10.70
CA THR A 19 13.85 11.29 -10.44
C THR A 19 14.90 11.12 -11.54
N ARG A 20 14.71 11.69 -12.73
CA ARG A 20 15.62 11.51 -13.89
C ARG A 20 17.09 11.85 -13.62
N ASP A 21 17.35 12.79 -12.72
CA ASP A 21 18.69 13.30 -12.43
C ASP A 21 19.37 12.61 -11.21
N PHE A 22 18.79 11.50 -10.72
CA PHE A 22 19.30 10.71 -9.59
C PHE A 22 19.86 9.35 -10.04
N PRO A 23 21.10 9.27 -10.56
CA PRO A 23 21.69 8.01 -10.99
C PRO A 23 22.05 7.12 -9.79
N LEU A 24 21.95 5.80 -9.99
CA LEU A 24 22.41 4.82 -9.03
C LEU A 24 23.94 4.85 -8.95
N ARG A 25 24.48 5.11 -7.75
CA ARG A 25 25.94 5.17 -7.49
C ARG A 25 26.46 4.01 -6.65
N GLN A 26 25.59 3.38 -5.88
CA GLN A 26 25.96 2.29 -4.99
C GLN A 26 25.91 0.97 -5.76
N PRO A 27 27.00 0.18 -5.79
CA PRO A 27 27.02 -1.11 -6.49
C PRO A 27 26.00 -2.12 -5.94
N SER A 28 25.58 -1.95 -4.69
CA SER A 28 24.54 -2.77 -4.07
C SER A 28 23.14 -2.46 -4.60
N THR A 29 22.88 -1.30 -5.21
CA THR A 29 21.53 -1.00 -5.72
C THR A 29 21.27 -1.73 -7.03
N ILE A 30 20.43 -2.77 -6.99
CA ILE A 30 20.03 -3.57 -8.15
C ILE A 30 18.90 -2.86 -8.92
N LYS A 31 17.91 -2.33 -8.20
CA LYS A 31 16.74 -1.65 -8.78
C LYS A 31 16.42 -0.40 -7.95
N GLY A 32 16.27 0.74 -8.64
CA GLY A 32 15.81 2.01 -8.06
C GLY A 32 14.35 2.30 -8.43
N VAL A 33 14.04 3.57 -8.64
CA VAL A 33 12.70 4.04 -9.05
C VAL A 33 12.21 3.33 -10.31
N GLY A 34 10.92 2.95 -10.36
CA GLY A 34 10.26 2.36 -11.54
C GLY A 34 9.94 0.86 -11.46
N ASP A 35 9.77 0.32 -10.25
CA ASP A 35 9.10 -0.96 -9.94
C ASP A 35 8.28 -0.76 -8.65
N ASP A 36 7.57 -1.79 -8.19
CA ASP A 36 6.84 -1.79 -6.90
C ASP A 36 7.76 -1.52 -5.70
N ALA A 37 9.03 -1.90 -5.79
CA ALA A 37 9.99 -1.69 -4.72
C ALA A 37 11.44 -1.55 -5.22
N ALA A 38 12.24 -0.81 -4.47
CA ALA A 38 13.69 -0.78 -4.67
C ALA A 38 14.33 -2.09 -4.19
N VAL A 39 15.43 -2.50 -4.83
CA VAL A 39 16.15 -3.73 -4.51
C VAL A 39 17.62 -3.43 -4.22
N ILE A 40 18.10 -3.87 -3.05
CA ILE A 40 19.47 -3.66 -2.56
C ILE A 40 20.10 -5.03 -2.28
N ASP A 41 21.24 -5.32 -2.91
CA ASP A 41 22.05 -6.51 -2.71
C ASP A 41 22.88 -6.40 -1.41
N ASN A 42 22.75 -7.38 -0.53
CA ASN A 42 23.57 -7.48 0.68
C ASN A 42 24.60 -8.63 0.62
N GLY A 43 24.92 -9.14 -0.57
CA GLY A 43 25.88 -10.24 -0.75
C GLY A 43 25.33 -11.63 -0.38
N GLY A 44 24.03 -11.73 -0.18
CA GLY A 44 23.32 -12.98 0.11
C GLY A 44 21.85 -12.84 -0.27
N LEU A 45 21.04 -12.31 0.64
CA LEU A 45 19.67 -11.89 0.34
C LEU A 45 19.64 -10.44 -0.12
N CYS A 46 18.75 -10.14 -1.05
CA CYS A 46 18.40 -8.78 -1.42
C CYS A 46 17.38 -8.22 -0.43
N THR A 47 17.58 -6.99 0.02
CA THR A 47 16.55 -6.19 0.68
C THR A 47 15.64 -5.59 -0.39
N VAL A 48 14.33 -5.68 -0.16
CA VAL A 48 13.29 -5.09 -1.00
C VAL A 48 12.59 -4.01 -0.19
N VAL A 49 12.51 -2.79 -0.69
CA VAL A 49 11.99 -1.63 0.06
C VAL A 49 10.89 -0.94 -0.72
N SER A 50 9.68 -0.90 -0.14
CA SER A 50 8.59 -0.06 -0.63
C SER A 50 8.17 0.97 0.42
N THR A 51 7.59 2.07 -0.01
CA THR A 51 7.05 3.11 0.86
C THR A 51 5.85 3.78 0.21
N ASP A 52 4.71 3.70 0.90
CA ASP A 52 3.49 4.41 0.56
C ASP A 52 3.10 5.43 1.61
N MET A 53 2.30 6.39 1.17
CA MET A 53 1.70 7.42 2.02
C MET A 53 0.18 7.44 1.88
N LEU A 54 -0.51 7.34 3.01
CA LEU A 54 -1.95 7.56 3.11
C LEU A 54 -2.21 8.95 3.71
N VAL A 55 -2.83 9.79 2.91
CA VAL A 55 -3.22 11.16 3.27
C VAL A 55 -4.73 11.25 3.44
N GLU A 56 -5.18 11.77 4.58
CA GLU A 56 -6.60 12.00 4.85
C GLU A 56 -7.23 12.94 3.79
N GLY A 57 -8.42 12.57 3.32
CA GLY A 57 -9.16 13.29 2.28
C GLY A 57 -8.70 12.96 0.86
N ILE A 58 -7.62 12.18 0.70
CA ILE A 58 -7.16 11.64 -0.58
C ILE A 58 -7.33 10.13 -0.60
N HIS A 59 -6.76 9.43 0.39
CA HIS A 59 -6.70 7.96 0.42
C HIS A 59 -7.73 7.33 1.37
N PHE A 60 -8.19 8.09 2.36
CA PHE A 60 -9.18 7.67 3.34
C PHE A 60 -9.97 8.86 3.88
N ASP A 61 -11.13 8.57 4.45
CA ASP A 61 -11.96 9.54 5.13
C ASP A 61 -12.39 9.00 6.50
N LEU A 62 -12.08 9.74 7.56
CA LEU A 62 -12.37 9.32 8.93
C LEU A 62 -13.87 9.34 9.26
N ALA A 63 -14.72 9.87 8.38
CA ALA A 63 -16.17 9.75 8.52
C ALA A 63 -16.66 8.29 8.39
N TYR A 64 -15.93 7.45 7.65
CA TYR A 64 -16.34 6.07 7.39
C TYR A 64 -15.21 5.02 7.48
N VAL A 65 -13.96 5.44 7.69
CA VAL A 65 -12.82 4.54 7.91
C VAL A 65 -12.47 4.51 9.40
N PRO A 66 -12.79 3.42 10.13
CA PRO A 66 -12.37 3.26 11.51
C PRO A 66 -10.83 3.22 11.62
N LEU A 67 -10.27 3.86 12.65
CA LEU A 67 -8.81 4.00 12.81
C LEU A 67 -8.11 2.64 12.88
N LYS A 68 -8.69 1.65 13.55
CA LYS A 68 -8.15 0.30 13.57
C LYS A 68 -8.07 -0.34 12.18
N HIS A 69 -9.06 -0.12 11.30
CA HIS A 69 -8.99 -0.59 9.92
C HIS A 69 -7.97 0.21 9.11
N LEU A 70 -7.90 1.52 9.31
CA LEU A 70 -6.90 2.38 8.67
C LEU A 70 -5.48 1.92 8.99
N GLY A 71 -5.19 1.63 10.27
CA GLY A 71 -3.87 1.16 10.70
C GLY A 71 -3.53 -0.23 10.15
N TYR A 72 -4.51 -1.12 10.02
CA TYR A 72 -4.30 -2.40 9.35
C TYR A 72 -3.99 -2.18 7.86
N LYS A 73 -4.82 -1.39 7.17
CA LYS A 73 -4.68 -1.07 5.74
C LYS A 73 -3.35 -0.40 5.44
N SER A 74 -2.88 0.53 6.27
CA SER A 74 -1.62 1.26 6.04
C SER A 74 -0.40 0.34 6.01
N VAL A 75 -0.42 -0.75 6.78
CA VAL A 75 0.62 -1.78 6.70
C VAL A 75 0.42 -2.64 5.46
N VAL A 76 -0.79 -3.17 5.26
CA VAL A 76 -1.05 -4.17 4.21
C VAL A 76 -0.79 -3.67 2.80
N VAL A 77 -1.08 -2.41 2.48
CA VAL A 77 -0.79 -1.84 1.16
C VAL A 77 0.70 -1.93 0.84
N ASN A 78 1.57 -1.55 1.78
CA ASN A 78 3.02 -1.65 1.60
C ASN A 78 3.52 -3.09 1.55
N LEU A 79 2.88 -4.01 2.28
CA LEU A 79 3.23 -5.43 2.19
C LEU A 79 2.87 -6.01 0.81
N SER A 80 1.80 -5.51 0.18
CA SER A 80 1.37 -5.89 -1.18
C SER A 80 2.50 -5.73 -2.17
N ASP A 81 3.17 -4.58 -2.18
CA ASP A 81 4.31 -4.29 -3.08
C ASP A 81 5.47 -5.27 -2.90
N ILE A 82 5.79 -5.61 -1.65
CA ILE A 82 6.86 -6.57 -1.36
C ILE A 82 6.49 -7.96 -1.92
N TYR A 83 5.24 -8.38 -1.75
CA TYR A 83 4.76 -9.63 -2.32
C TYR A 83 4.69 -9.59 -3.86
N ALA A 84 4.36 -8.44 -4.46
CA ALA A 84 4.36 -8.24 -5.91
C ALA A 84 5.75 -8.51 -6.52
N MET A 85 6.81 -8.24 -5.76
CA MET A 85 8.20 -8.54 -6.15
C MET A 85 8.64 -9.99 -5.86
N ASN A 86 7.70 -10.87 -5.51
CA ASN A 86 7.94 -12.25 -5.06
C ASN A 86 8.87 -12.33 -3.82
N ALA A 87 8.83 -11.30 -2.97
CA ALA A 87 9.63 -11.18 -1.76
C ALA A 87 8.78 -11.36 -0.49
N PHE A 88 9.44 -11.47 0.67
CA PHE A 88 8.77 -11.63 1.95
C PHE A 88 9.09 -10.44 2.86
N PRO A 89 8.07 -9.69 3.33
CA PRO A 89 8.30 -8.60 4.26
C PRO A 89 8.81 -9.12 5.61
N ARG A 90 9.64 -8.33 6.27
CA ARG A 90 10.27 -8.66 7.55
C ARG A 90 10.03 -7.57 8.58
N GLN A 91 10.23 -6.32 8.19
CA GLN A 91 10.05 -5.18 9.06
C GLN A 91 9.27 -4.08 8.39
N ILE A 92 8.70 -3.20 9.22
CA ILE A 92 8.11 -1.94 8.79
C ILE A 92 8.60 -0.79 9.68
N THR A 93 8.61 0.42 9.12
CA THR A 93 8.60 1.66 9.90
C THR A 93 7.30 2.42 9.65
N VAL A 94 6.83 3.17 10.65
CA VAL A 94 5.59 3.95 10.54
C VAL A 94 5.84 5.39 10.96
N SER A 95 5.67 6.31 10.04
CA SER A 95 5.73 7.75 10.29
C SER A 95 4.33 8.35 10.23
N ILE A 96 3.94 9.12 11.24
CA ILE A 96 2.64 9.81 11.27
C ILE A 96 2.81 11.31 11.45
N ALA A 97 1.95 12.08 10.77
CA ALA A 97 1.77 13.50 11.03
C ALA A 97 0.32 13.73 11.46
N ILE A 98 0.11 14.27 12.67
CA ILE A 98 -1.20 14.34 13.32
C ILE A 98 -1.56 15.77 13.71
N SER A 99 -2.82 16.16 13.51
CA SER A 99 -3.33 17.42 14.05
C SER A 99 -3.80 17.28 15.49
N ASN A 100 -3.96 18.41 16.18
CA ASN A 100 -4.34 18.49 17.60
C ASN A 100 -5.76 17.96 17.95
N ARG A 101 -6.50 17.41 16.99
CA ARG A 101 -7.84 16.84 17.20
C ARG A 101 -7.82 15.35 17.55
N PHE A 102 -6.68 14.68 17.37
CA PHE A 102 -6.53 13.27 17.71
C PHE A 102 -6.16 13.13 19.18
N SER A 103 -6.93 12.30 19.89
CA SER A 103 -6.59 11.90 21.26
C SER A 103 -5.59 10.74 21.26
N VAL A 104 -5.01 10.45 22.43
CA VAL A 104 -4.12 9.30 22.59
C VAL A 104 -4.87 7.99 22.29
N GLU A 105 -6.11 7.87 22.74
CA GLU A 105 -6.96 6.69 22.54
C GLU A 105 -7.25 6.46 21.05
N ALA A 106 -7.42 7.53 20.28
CA ALA A 106 -7.57 7.44 18.83
C ALA A 106 -6.29 6.86 18.17
N LEU A 107 -5.11 7.26 18.66
CA LEU A 107 -3.84 6.70 18.18
C LEU A 107 -3.64 5.26 18.66
N ASP A 108 -4.09 4.91 19.87
CA ASP A 108 -4.08 3.53 20.36
C ASP A 108 -4.93 2.62 19.46
N GLU A 109 -6.10 3.09 19.00
CA GLU A 109 -6.92 2.37 18.02
C GLU A 109 -6.21 2.17 16.68
N LEU A 110 -5.57 3.22 16.16
CA LEU A 110 -4.78 3.16 14.93
C LEU A 110 -3.66 2.12 15.06
N TYR A 111 -2.88 2.19 16.13
CA TYR A 111 -1.77 1.27 16.39
C TYR A 111 -2.24 -0.15 16.74
N ALA A 112 -3.43 -0.33 17.29
CA ALA A 112 -4.04 -1.65 17.42
C ALA A 112 -4.31 -2.29 16.05
N GLY A 113 -4.63 -1.49 15.04
CA GLY A 113 -4.73 -1.91 13.65
C GLY A 113 -3.39 -2.32 13.05
N ILE A 114 -2.38 -1.47 13.22
CA ILE A 114 -1.00 -1.74 12.78
C ILE A 114 -0.49 -3.05 13.41
N ARG A 115 -0.63 -3.18 14.73
CA ARG A 115 -0.24 -4.40 15.46
C ARG A 115 -0.94 -5.64 14.91
N ALA A 116 -2.24 -5.55 14.64
CA ALA A 116 -2.99 -6.67 14.07
C ALA A 116 -2.45 -7.09 12.68
N ALA A 117 -2.03 -6.14 11.84
CA ALA A 117 -1.37 -6.44 10.57
C ALA A 117 0.01 -7.07 10.79
N CYS A 118 0.82 -6.51 11.70
CA CYS A 118 2.11 -7.09 12.09
C CYS A 118 2.00 -8.55 12.53
N ASP A 119 1.07 -8.85 13.43
CA ASP A 119 0.82 -10.20 13.95
C ASP A 119 0.35 -11.14 12.83
N THR A 120 -0.53 -10.67 11.95
CA THR A 120 -1.10 -11.48 10.85
C THR A 120 -0.04 -11.87 9.83
N TYR A 121 0.84 -10.94 9.45
CA TYR A 121 1.84 -11.16 8.41
C TYR A 121 3.20 -11.63 8.95
N GLY A 122 3.42 -11.53 10.28
CA GLY A 122 4.67 -11.88 10.94
C GLY A 122 5.78 -10.87 10.64
N VAL A 123 5.46 -9.58 10.69
CA VAL A 123 6.40 -8.47 10.44
C VAL A 123 6.59 -7.61 11.68
N ASP A 124 7.80 -7.09 11.87
CA ASP A 124 8.14 -6.29 13.04
C ASP A 124 7.99 -4.79 12.75
N LEU A 125 7.29 -4.07 13.64
CA LEU A 125 7.39 -2.60 13.66
C LEU A 125 8.68 -2.20 14.36
N VAL A 126 9.66 -1.68 13.61
CA VAL A 126 11.03 -1.43 14.13
C VAL A 126 11.41 0.03 14.27
N GLY A 127 10.53 0.95 13.89
CA GLY A 127 10.80 2.38 14.00
C GLY A 127 9.74 3.23 13.34
N GLY A 128 10.00 4.54 13.29
CA GLY A 128 9.03 5.50 12.83
C GLY A 128 9.38 6.92 13.23
N ASP A 129 8.50 7.84 12.83
CA ASP A 129 8.52 9.23 13.26
C ASP A 129 7.11 9.69 13.65
N THR A 130 7.01 10.69 14.52
CA THR A 130 5.72 11.28 14.89
C THR A 130 5.85 12.79 14.92
N SER A 131 5.10 13.46 14.07
CA SER A 131 5.15 14.89 13.88
C SER A 131 3.77 15.54 13.99
N SER A 132 3.76 16.85 14.23
CA SER A 132 2.54 17.65 14.22
C SER A 132 2.18 18.04 12.78
N SER A 133 0.91 17.89 12.42
CA SER A 133 0.33 18.42 11.18
C SER A 133 -0.61 19.59 11.49
N PRO A 134 -0.60 20.68 10.72
CA PRO A 134 -1.62 21.73 10.83
C PRO A 134 -3.04 21.21 10.64
N LYS A 135 -3.22 20.12 9.87
CA LYS A 135 -4.53 19.55 9.57
C LYS A 135 -4.46 18.05 9.27
N GLY A 136 -5.44 17.32 9.77
CA GLY A 136 -5.71 15.94 9.40
C GLY A 136 -4.67 14.95 9.90
N LEU A 137 -4.67 13.77 9.27
CA LEU A 137 -3.76 12.67 9.52
C LEU A 137 -3.06 12.27 8.21
N THR A 138 -1.74 12.17 8.28
CA THR A 138 -0.91 11.53 7.24
C THR A 138 -0.19 10.35 7.87
N ILE A 139 -0.19 9.21 7.18
CA ILE A 139 0.51 8.00 7.57
C ILE A 139 1.45 7.64 6.42
N SER A 140 2.73 7.45 6.70
CA SER A 140 3.68 6.88 5.76
C SER A 140 4.26 5.63 6.38
N VAL A 141 4.25 4.53 5.62
CA VAL A 141 4.81 3.25 6.07
C VAL A 141 5.89 2.86 5.09
N THR A 142 7.01 2.38 5.59
CA THR A 142 8.04 1.74 4.76
C THR A 142 8.01 0.25 5.08
N ALA A 143 7.84 -0.60 4.07
CA ALA A 143 8.01 -2.03 4.22
C ALA A 143 9.39 -2.47 3.75
N ILE A 144 10.03 -3.31 4.55
CA ILE A 144 11.35 -3.87 4.30
C ILE A 144 11.20 -5.39 4.22
N GLY A 145 11.37 -5.91 3.01
CA GLY A 145 11.36 -7.33 2.71
C GLY A 145 12.71 -7.88 2.32
N GLN A 146 12.75 -9.19 2.16
CA GLN A 146 13.94 -9.93 1.74
C GLN A 146 13.58 -11.00 0.72
N CYS A 147 14.46 -11.22 -0.24
CA CYS A 147 14.37 -12.32 -1.18
C CYS A 147 15.75 -12.74 -1.69
N GLU A 148 15.87 -13.99 -2.15
CA GLU A 148 17.01 -14.42 -2.96
C GLU A 148 16.95 -13.70 -4.32
N LYS A 149 18.10 -13.26 -4.83
CA LYS A 149 18.20 -12.48 -6.05
C LYS A 149 17.54 -13.17 -7.25
N GLU A 150 17.72 -14.49 -7.33
CA GLU A 150 17.21 -15.34 -8.41
C GLU A 150 15.70 -15.57 -8.32
N LYS A 151 15.08 -15.31 -7.17
CA LYS A 151 13.64 -15.48 -6.93
C LYS A 151 12.85 -14.19 -7.14
N LEU A 152 13.50 -13.03 -7.11
CA LEU A 152 12.86 -11.75 -7.40
C LEU A 152 12.19 -11.74 -8.79
N VAL A 153 11.03 -11.10 -8.85
CA VAL A 153 10.24 -10.87 -10.05
C VAL A 153 10.03 -9.36 -10.19
N TYR A 154 10.08 -8.87 -11.42
CA TYR A 154 9.93 -7.45 -11.76
C TYR A 154 8.80 -7.28 -12.78
N ARG A 155 8.24 -6.07 -12.90
CA ARG A 155 7.22 -5.75 -13.91
C ARG A 155 7.68 -5.99 -15.35
N SER A 156 8.98 -5.82 -15.61
CA SER A 156 9.56 -5.85 -16.97
C SER A 156 9.88 -7.26 -17.51
N GLY A 157 9.58 -8.32 -16.76
CA GLY A 157 9.95 -9.68 -17.14
C GLY A 157 9.00 -10.40 -18.10
N ALA A 158 7.87 -9.78 -18.47
CA ALA A 158 6.83 -10.38 -19.31
C ALA A 158 7.32 -10.65 -20.73
N LYS A 159 6.89 -11.78 -21.32
CA LYS A 159 7.30 -12.24 -22.65
C LYS A 159 6.10 -12.62 -23.51
N ALA A 160 6.30 -12.56 -24.83
CA ALA A 160 5.29 -13.06 -25.77
C ALA A 160 5.03 -14.55 -25.53
N GLY A 161 3.75 -14.91 -25.40
CA GLY A 161 3.31 -16.27 -25.06
C GLY A 161 3.08 -16.51 -23.57
N ASP A 162 3.43 -15.56 -22.69
CA ASP A 162 3.06 -15.62 -21.28
C ASP A 162 1.54 -15.52 -21.09
N LEU A 163 1.03 -16.19 -20.05
CA LEU A 163 -0.35 -16.07 -19.63
C LEU A 163 -0.50 -14.88 -18.67
N ILE A 164 -1.53 -14.06 -18.88
CA ILE A 164 -1.92 -13.02 -17.94
C ILE A 164 -2.92 -13.63 -16.96
N CYS A 165 -2.56 -13.59 -15.68
CA CYS A 165 -3.35 -14.12 -14.59
C CYS A 165 -3.67 -13.01 -13.60
N ILE A 166 -4.85 -13.09 -12.99
CA ILE A 166 -5.25 -12.21 -11.88
C ILE A 166 -5.56 -13.06 -10.65
N THR A 167 -5.40 -12.48 -9.47
CA THR A 167 -5.67 -13.18 -8.21
C THR A 167 -6.88 -12.55 -7.51
N GLY A 168 -7.87 -13.37 -7.15
CA GLY A 168 -9.09 -12.88 -6.50
C GLY A 168 -9.99 -12.05 -7.42
N ASP A 169 -10.92 -11.30 -6.81
CA ASP A 169 -11.89 -10.47 -7.53
C ASP A 169 -11.41 -9.02 -7.68
N LEU A 170 -11.72 -8.43 -8.84
CA LEU A 170 -11.46 -7.02 -9.16
C LEU A 170 -12.68 -6.14 -8.88
N GLY A 171 -12.45 -4.85 -8.61
CA GLY A 171 -13.52 -3.85 -8.44
C GLY A 171 -14.21 -3.84 -7.07
N GLY A 172 -13.98 -4.83 -6.21
CA GLY A 172 -14.60 -4.90 -4.88
C GLY A 172 -14.29 -3.69 -3.98
N ALA A 173 -13.05 -3.22 -3.98
CA ALA A 173 -12.64 -2.04 -3.21
C ALA A 173 -13.30 -0.75 -3.76
N TYR A 174 -13.37 -0.59 -5.08
CA TYR A 174 -14.05 0.54 -5.72
C TYR A 174 -15.56 0.55 -5.38
N LEU A 175 -16.23 -0.59 -5.48
CA LEU A 175 -17.64 -0.70 -5.07
C LEU A 175 -17.82 -0.41 -3.58
N GLY A 176 -16.93 -0.91 -2.72
CA GLY A 176 -16.90 -0.61 -1.30
C GLY A 176 -16.79 0.89 -1.01
N LEU A 177 -15.90 1.59 -1.72
CA LEU A 177 -15.76 3.04 -1.64
C LEU A 177 -17.06 3.76 -2.05
N GLN A 178 -17.66 3.39 -3.19
CA GLN A 178 -18.89 4.01 -3.66
C GLN A 178 -20.05 3.87 -2.66
N LEU A 179 -20.13 2.73 -1.97
CA LEU A 179 -21.11 2.51 -0.91
C LEU A 179 -20.86 3.41 0.30
N LEU A 180 -19.60 3.48 0.77
CA LEU A 180 -19.22 4.33 1.91
C LEU A 180 -19.47 5.81 1.63
N GLU A 181 -19.16 6.28 0.41
CA GLU A 181 -19.42 7.65 -0.02
C GLU A 181 -20.91 7.96 -0.11
N ARG A 182 -21.71 7.03 -0.64
CA ARG A 182 -23.17 7.15 -0.68
C ARG A 182 -23.74 7.29 0.74
N GLU A 183 -23.36 6.41 1.66
CA GLU A 183 -23.87 6.44 3.02
C GLU A 183 -23.43 7.70 3.78
N LYS A 184 -22.19 8.16 3.57
CA LYS A 184 -21.72 9.45 4.08
C LYS A 184 -22.62 10.60 3.63
N ARG A 185 -22.99 10.65 2.35
CA ARG A 185 -23.89 11.69 1.82
C ARG A 185 -25.29 11.61 2.43
N ILE A 186 -25.85 10.41 2.55
CA ILE A 186 -27.18 10.21 3.18
C ILE A 186 -27.16 10.70 4.64
N TRP A 187 -26.11 10.37 5.40
CA TRP A 187 -25.96 10.82 6.78
C TRP A 187 -25.79 12.35 6.88
N GLN A 188 -25.08 12.97 5.94
CA GLN A 188 -24.96 14.44 5.88
C GLN A 188 -26.28 15.13 5.57
N GLU A 189 -27.12 14.55 4.72
CA GLU A 189 -28.45 15.07 4.38
C GLU A 189 -29.48 14.80 5.49
N ASN A 190 -29.34 13.68 6.21
CA ASN A 190 -30.28 13.25 7.25
C ASN A 190 -29.53 12.76 8.51
N PRO A 191 -29.00 13.69 9.33
CA PRO A 191 -28.27 13.33 10.55
C PRO A 191 -29.14 12.49 11.49
N GLY A 192 -28.71 11.26 11.78
CA GLY A 192 -29.42 10.32 12.65
C GLY A 192 -29.94 9.06 11.95
N VAL A 193 -29.93 9.03 10.61
CA VAL A 193 -30.12 7.78 9.87
C VAL A 193 -28.90 6.90 10.06
N GLN A 194 -29.10 5.67 10.52
CA GLN A 194 -28.01 4.69 10.58
C GLN A 194 -27.79 4.10 9.19
N PRO A 195 -26.52 4.01 8.74
CA PRO A 195 -26.21 3.41 7.45
C PRO A 195 -26.57 1.92 7.47
N ASP A 196 -27.32 1.48 6.46
CA ASP A 196 -27.60 0.07 6.26
C ASP A 196 -26.50 -0.55 5.37
N LEU A 197 -25.55 -1.19 6.04
CA LEU A 197 -24.43 -1.90 5.40
C LEU A 197 -24.65 -3.41 5.41
N GLU A 198 -25.84 -3.88 5.79
CA GLU A 198 -26.15 -5.32 5.78
C GLU A 198 -26.12 -5.86 4.34
N GLY A 199 -25.49 -7.02 4.16
CA GLY A 199 -25.24 -7.60 2.83
C GLY A 199 -24.06 -6.99 2.03
N GLN A 200 -23.55 -5.82 2.42
CA GLN A 200 -22.44 -5.14 1.72
C GLN A 200 -21.06 -5.41 2.33
N LYS A 201 -20.99 -6.26 3.36
CA LYS A 201 -19.76 -6.52 4.15
C LYS A 201 -18.56 -6.91 3.30
N TYR A 202 -18.77 -7.67 2.23
CA TYR A 202 -17.68 -8.11 1.35
C TYR A 202 -17.00 -6.91 0.67
N ALA A 203 -17.75 -6.11 -0.09
CA ALA A 203 -17.21 -4.97 -0.83
C ALA A 203 -16.58 -3.92 0.10
N ILE A 204 -17.26 -3.61 1.21
CA ILE A 204 -16.75 -2.67 2.22
C ILE A 204 -15.47 -3.20 2.87
N GLY A 205 -15.44 -4.50 3.19
CA GLY A 205 -14.24 -5.17 3.70
C GLY A 205 -13.06 -5.04 2.75
N ARG A 206 -13.27 -5.22 1.44
CA ARG A 206 -12.22 -5.06 0.42
C ARG A 206 -11.64 -3.64 0.37
N GLN A 207 -12.43 -2.61 0.72
CA GLN A 207 -11.95 -1.22 0.77
C GLN A 207 -11.28 -0.85 2.11
N LEU A 208 -11.87 -1.27 3.23
CA LEU A 208 -11.43 -0.86 4.57
C LEU A 208 -10.29 -1.72 5.11
N LYS A 209 -10.31 -3.02 4.80
CA LYS A 209 -9.37 -4.02 5.32
C LYS A 209 -8.97 -4.98 4.17
N PRO A 210 -8.21 -4.49 3.17
CA PRO A 210 -7.68 -5.36 2.14
C PRO A 210 -6.75 -6.42 2.74
N GLU A 211 -6.50 -7.49 2.00
CA GLU A 211 -5.56 -8.55 2.38
C GLU A 211 -4.52 -8.69 1.26
N ALA A 212 -3.24 -8.67 1.64
CA ALA A 212 -2.13 -8.87 0.72
C ALA A 212 -2.02 -10.35 0.33
N ARG A 213 -1.59 -10.62 -0.90
CA ARG A 213 -1.59 -11.96 -1.51
C ARG A 213 -0.39 -12.82 -1.11
N LYS A 214 -0.09 -12.88 0.19
CA LYS A 214 0.93 -13.76 0.78
C LYS A 214 0.70 -15.23 0.39
N ASP A 215 -0.56 -15.65 0.38
CA ASP A 215 -1.02 -16.98 -0.02
C ASP A 215 -0.50 -17.39 -1.41
N MET A 216 -0.48 -16.46 -2.35
CA MET A 216 -0.01 -16.72 -3.70
C MET A 216 1.50 -16.91 -3.77
N ILE A 217 2.26 -16.11 -3.02
CA ILE A 217 3.73 -16.23 -2.97
C ILE A 217 4.15 -17.55 -2.33
N GLU A 218 3.44 -17.98 -1.28
CA GLU A 218 3.64 -19.29 -0.67
C GLU A 218 3.30 -20.43 -1.64
N THR A 219 2.18 -20.30 -2.37
CA THR A 219 1.78 -21.28 -3.40
C THR A 219 2.83 -21.39 -4.50
N PHE A 220 3.36 -20.27 -4.99
CA PHE A 220 4.41 -20.28 -6.01
C PHE A 220 5.65 -21.02 -5.50
N ARG A 221 6.11 -20.70 -4.28
CA ARG A 221 7.29 -21.35 -3.69
C ARG A 221 7.08 -22.86 -3.48
N GLN A 222 5.93 -23.27 -2.97
CA GLN A 222 5.62 -24.69 -2.72
C GLN A 222 5.61 -25.52 -4.01
N ASN A 223 5.20 -24.92 -5.12
CA ASN A 223 5.13 -25.58 -6.42
C ASN A 223 6.39 -25.36 -7.29
N GLY A 224 7.41 -24.69 -6.76
CA GLY A 224 8.62 -24.35 -7.54
C GLY A 224 8.33 -23.43 -8.72
N LEU A 225 7.24 -22.66 -8.67
CA LEU A 225 6.85 -21.72 -9.72
C LEU A 225 7.52 -20.37 -9.48
N LYS A 226 8.02 -19.77 -10.56
CA LYS A 226 8.48 -18.39 -10.59
C LYS A 226 7.77 -17.67 -11.75
N PRO A 227 6.86 -16.73 -11.47
CA PRO A 227 6.28 -15.90 -12.51
C PRO A 227 7.34 -15.13 -13.29
N THR A 228 7.07 -14.86 -14.56
CA THR A 228 7.98 -14.10 -15.44
C THR A 228 7.94 -12.60 -15.10
N ALA A 229 6.74 -12.07 -14.87
CA ALA A 229 6.50 -10.73 -14.34
C ALA A 229 5.34 -10.75 -13.35
N MET A 230 5.34 -9.77 -12.45
CA MET A 230 4.32 -9.56 -11.43
C MET A 230 4.17 -8.08 -11.15
N ILE A 231 2.98 -7.71 -10.70
CA ILE A 231 2.59 -6.41 -10.17
C ILE A 231 1.37 -6.63 -9.29
N ASP A 232 1.13 -5.78 -8.29
CA ASP A 232 -0.17 -5.71 -7.65
C ASP A 232 -1.13 -4.79 -8.45
N VAL A 233 -2.38 -4.67 -8.01
CA VAL A 233 -3.38 -3.84 -8.70
C VAL A 233 -3.96 -2.85 -7.71
N SER A 234 -3.36 -1.66 -7.68
CA SER A 234 -3.73 -0.54 -6.80
C SER A 234 -4.52 0.55 -7.54
N ASP A 235 -4.06 0.94 -8.73
CA ASP A 235 -4.68 2.00 -9.56
C ASP A 235 -5.79 1.48 -10.50
N GLY A 236 -5.95 0.17 -10.57
CA GLY A 236 -6.91 -0.51 -11.44
C GLY A 236 -6.24 -1.27 -12.59
N LEU A 237 -6.91 -2.31 -13.09
CA LEU A 237 -6.29 -3.29 -14.01
C LEU A 237 -5.78 -2.69 -15.33
N ALA A 238 -6.41 -1.61 -15.81
CA ALA A 238 -6.13 -1.01 -17.11
C ALA A 238 -5.23 0.23 -17.04
N SER A 239 -4.87 0.67 -15.83
CA SER A 239 -3.98 1.82 -15.62
C SER A 239 -2.52 1.44 -15.82
#